data_AF-A0A443N3W4-F1
#
_entry.id   AF-A0A443N3W4-F1
#
_cell.length_a   1.000
_cell.length_b   1.000
_cell.length_c   1.000
_cell.angle_alpha   90.00
_cell.angle_beta   90.00
_cell.angle_gamma   90.00
#
_symmetry.space_group_name_H-M   'P 1'
#
loop_
_entity.id
_entity.type
_entity.pdbx_description
1 polymer ?
#
loop_
_entity_poly.entity_id
_entity_poly.type
_entity_poly.pdbx_seq_one_letter_code
_entity_poly.pdbx_strand_id
1 'polypeptide(L)'
;MEVGKCGLNQGVLVSVLRIITKISYPQDAQGLRSSANLYFSVSIIVMGICVICYNVADKLPVIQYYKDLKLAAVNEEEVEKGSLSGTAWRSSLWDIVGRVKWYGFGIFLIYVVTLSIFPGYITEDVHSQILKDWYSIILISGYNVFDLVGKSLTAIYLIENANTAVAACIARLLFYPLFLGCLHGPKFFRTEIPVTFLTCLLGLTNGYFTSVLLILAPKSVALQHSEIAGIVTVLFLVLGLAAGSVVSWFWVI
;
A
#
# COMPACT_ATOMS: atom_id res chain seq x y z
N MET A 1 -0.79 22.83 -3.82
CA MET A 1 -0.84 21.40 -4.15
C MET A 1 0.59 20.89 -4.24
N GLU A 2 1.28 20.72 -3.10
CA GLU A 2 2.68 20.27 -3.07
C GLU A 2 3.08 19.69 -1.70
N VAL A 3 2.14 19.00 -1.02
CA VAL A 3 2.37 18.37 0.28
C VAL A 3 2.09 16.88 0.14
N GLY A 4 3.03 16.16 -0.43
CA GLY A 4 2.96 14.69 -0.58
C GLY A 4 4.33 14.00 -0.59
N LYS A 5 5.42 14.77 -0.42
CA LYS A 5 6.78 14.23 -0.38
C LYS A 5 7.17 14.05 1.09
N CYS A 6 6.91 12.85 1.65
CA CYS A 6 7.69 12.18 2.69
C CYS A 6 6.81 11.20 3.52
N GLY A 7 6.14 10.25 2.84
CA GLY A 7 5.58 9.07 3.49
C GLY A 7 6.64 7.97 3.49
N LEU A 8 7.40 7.86 4.57
CA LEU A 8 8.44 6.84 4.72
C LEU A 8 7.76 5.47 4.93
N ASN A 9 7.70 4.65 3.88
CA ASN A 9 7.06 3.33 3.91
C ASN A 9 7.77 2.39 4.89
N GLN A 10 7.09 2.00 5.97
CA GLN A 10 7.57 1.05 6.97
C GLN A 10 8.02 -0.30 6.37
N GLY A 11 7.44 -0.74 5.26
CA GLY A 11 7.79 -2.01 4.59
C GLY A 11 9.20 -2.06 3.98
N VAL A 12 9.69 -0.94 3.43
CA VAL A 12 11.05 -0.88 2.85
C VAL A 12 12.09 -0.95 3.94
N LEU A 13 11.82 -0.24 5.04
CA LEU A 13 12.66 -0.25 6.21
C LEU A 13 12.83 -1.68 6.73
N VAL A 14 11.73 -2.42 6.87
CA VAL A 14 11.72 -3.82 7.31
C VAL A 14 12.51 -4.73 6.36
N SER A 15 12.37 -4.54 5.05
CA SER A 15 13.02 -5.37 4.03
C SER A 15 14.51 -5.10 3.86
N VAL A 16 14.91 -3.84 3.78
CA VAL A 16 16.32 -3.42 3.76
C VAL A 16 17.02 -3.96 5.00
N LEU A 17 16.34 -3.91 6.13
CA LEU A 17 16.87 -4.49 7.35
C LEU A 17 17.00 -5.99 7.34
N ARG A 18 16.03 -6.70 6.79
CA ARG A 18 16.10 -8.16 6.63
C ARG A 18 17.27 -8.57 5.74
N ILE A 19 17.56 -7.81 4.68
CA ILE A 19 18.71 -8.02 3.81
C ILE A 19 20.03 -7.75 4.55
N ILE A 20 20.16 -6.59 5.19
CA ILE A 20 21.39 -6.20 5.90
C ILE A 20 21.72 -7.18 7.03
N THR A 21 20.69 -7.62 7.76
CA THR A 21 20.75 -8.65 8.80
C THR A 21 21.33 -9.95 8.28
N LYS A 22 20.86 -10.39 7.11
CA LYS A 22 21.31 -11.66 6.52
C LYS A 22 22.69 -11.58 5.89
N ILE A 23 23.05 -10.46 5.27
CA ILE A 23 24.35 -10.26 4.60
C ILE A 23 25.47 -10.04 5.62
N SER A 24 25.20 -9.32 6.71
CA SER A 24 26.25 -8.90 7.64
C SER A 24 26.58 -9.93 8.71
N TYR A 25 25.73 -10.95 8.92
CA TYR A 25 25.87 -11.83 10.07
C TYR A 25 25.64 -13.32 9.74
N PRO A 26 26.52 -14.23 10.20
CA PRO A 26 26.24 -15.67 10.18
C PRO A 26 25.02 -15.95 11.06
N GLN A 27 24.24 -16.99 10.72
CA GLN A 27 23.04 -17.46 11.45
C GLN A 27 23.41 -18.08 12.81
N ASP A 28 24.08 -17.31 13.64
CA ASP A 28 24.51 -17.66 14.98
C ASP A 28 23.91 -16.65 15.97
N ALA A 29 23.71 -17.02 17.24
CA ALA A 29 22.94 -16.23 18.21
C ALA A 29 23.48 -14.78 18.38
N GLN A 30 24.78 -14.61 18.15
CA GLN A 30 25.48 -13.32 18.22
C GLN A 30 25.23 -12.45 16.97
N GLY A 31 25.06 -13.07 15.80
CA GLY A 31 24.78 -12.40 14.54
C GLY A 31 23.34 -11.88 14.42
N LEU A 32 22.40 -12.62 15.01
CA LEU A 32 20.99 -12.22 15.10
C LEU A 32 20.81 -10.97 16.00
N ARG A 33 21.56 -10.90 17.11
CA ARG A 33 21.56 -9.72 18.02
C ARG A 33 22.08 -8.46 17.34
N SER A 34 23.16 -8.58 16.60
CA SER A 34 23.81 -7.43 15.99
C SER A 34 23.03 -6.92 14.76
N SER A 35 22.34 -7.82 14.08
CA SER A 35 21.31 -7.51 13.09
C SER A 35 20.09 -6.79 13.67
N ALA A 36 19.60 -7.24 14.83
CA ALA A 36 18.53 -6.55 15.55
C ALA A 36 18.96 -5.14 16.00
N ASN A 37 20.21 -4.96 16.43
CA ASN A 37 20.73 -3.64 16.80
C ASN A 37 20.80 -2.67 15.61
N LEU A 38 21.20 -3.14 14.43
CA LEU A 38 21.08 -2.38 13.19
C LEU A 38 19.62 -2.06 12.86
N TYR A 39 18.68 -2.98 13.16
CA TYR A 39 17.25 -2.78 12.99
C TYR A 39 16.74 -1.58 13.78
N PHE A 40 17.01 -1.60 15.06
CA PHE A 40 16.58 -0.54 15.95
C PHE A 40 17.28 0.78 15.63
N SER A 41 18.57 0.77 15.29
CA SER A 41 19.32 1.99 14.99
C SER A 41 18.78 2.72 13.75
N VAL A 42 18.60 2.01 12.63
CA VAL A 42 18.04 2.60 11.40
C VAL A 42 16.59 3.03 11.60
N SER A 43 15.81 2.26 12.38
CA SER A 43 14.42 2.61 12.70
C SER A 43 14.31 3.87 13.55
N ILE A 44 15.20 4.06 14.53
CA ILE A 44 15.24 5.26 15.38
C ILE A 44 15.59 6.50 14.54
N ILE A 45 16.56 6.39 13.63
CA ILE A 45 16.96 7.51 12.75
C ILE A 45 15.79 7.92 11.84
N VAL A 46 15.16 6.93 11.21
CA VAL A 46 13.99 7.15 10.35
C VAL A 46 12.81 7.73 11.12
N MET A 47 12.54 7.23 12.33
CA MET A 47 11.50 7.78 13.21
C MET A 47 11.82 9.23 13.58
N GLY A 48 13.08 9.55 13.89
CA GLY A 48 13.54 10.90 14.16
C GLY A 48 13.31 11.85 12.98
N ILE A 49 13.65 11.42 11.77
CA ILE A 49 13.40 12.18 10.54
C ILE A 49 11.88 12.40 10.34
N CYS A 50 11.06 11.37 10.53
CA CYS A 50 9.60 11.48 10.44
C CYS A 50 9.03 12.48 11.45
N VAL A 51 9.51 12.48 12.71
CA VAL A 51 9.08 13.43 13.74
C VAL A 51 9.48 14.86 13.38
N ILE A 52 10.68 15.06 12.84
CA ILE A 52 11.14 16.39 12.39
C ILE A 52 10.27 16.85 11.21
N CYS A 53 10.07 16.01 10.20
CA CYS A 53 9.22 16.33 9.06
C CYS A 53 7.78 16.65 9.46
N TYR A 54 7.20 15.92 10.42
CA TYR A 54 5.86 16.19 10.94
C TYR A 54 5.77 17.56 11.63
N ASN A 55 6.75 17.88 12.50
CA ASN A 55 6.79 19.18 13.18
C ASN A 55 7.01 20.34 12.21
N VAL A 56 7.84 20.16 11.18
CA VAL A 56 8.05 21.17 10.14
C VAL A 56 6.80 21.32 9.27
N ALA A 57 6.14 20.22 8.90
CA ALA A 57 4.91 20.23 8.12
C ALA A 57 3.80 21.02 8.83
N ASP A 58 3.62 20.87 10.14
CA ASP A 58 2.58 21.60 10.89
C ASP A 58 2.82 23.13 10.89
N LYS A 59 4.07 23.55 10.68
CA LYS A 59 4.48 24.96 10.55
C LYS A 59 4.36 25.51 9.13
N LEU A 60 4.10 24.68 8.11
CA LEU A 60 3.95 25.20 6.74
C LEU A 60 2.66 26.04 6.62
N PRO A 61 2.74 27.26 6.08
CA PRO A 61 1.59 28.16 5.94
C PRO A 61 0.48 27.56 5.06
N VAL A 62 0.84 26.67 4.13
CA VAL A 62 -0.11 25.92 3.29
C VAL A 62 -0.99 24.97 4.11
N ILE A 63 -0.43 24.31 5.14
CA ILE A 63 -1.19 23.38 5.99
C ILE A 63 -2.11 24.16 6.92
N GLN A 64 -1.64 25.28 7.48
CA GLN A 64 -2.45 26.15 8.31
C GLN A 64 -3.64 26.73 7.53
N TYR A 65 -3.39 27.26 6.33
CA TYR A 65 -4.45 27.73 5.45
C TYR A 65 -5.53 26.67 5.16
N TYR A 66 -5.13 25.42 4.90
CA TYR A 66 -6.08 24.33 4.68
C TYR A 66 -6.83 23.92 5.94
N LYS A 67 -6.18 23.96 7.12
CA LYS A 67 -6.84 23.69 8.41
C LYS A 67 -7.91 24.76 8.69
N ASP A 68 -7.59 26.02 8.47
CA ASP A 68 -8.52 27.14 8.67
C ASP A 68 -9.70 27.05 7.71
N LEU A 69 -9.44 26.75 6.42
CA LEU A 69 -10.49 26.57 5.41
C LEU A 69 -11.40 25.38 5.75
N LYS A 70 -10.83 24.26 6.22
CA LYS A 70 -11.59 23.08 6.64
C LYS A 70 -12.45 23.40 7.87
N LEU A 71 -11.91 24.15 8.84
CA LEU A 71 -12.61 24.52 10.06
C LEU A 71 -13.76 25.49 9.79
N ALA A 72 -13.56 26.47 8.90
CA ALA A 72 -14.64 27.36 8.44
C ALA A 72 -15.75 26.57 7.73
N ALA A 73 -15.40 25.65 6.83
CA ALA A 73 -16.36 24.83 6.11
C ALA A 73 -17.15 23.87 7.02
N VAL A 74 -16.53 23.30 8.05
CA VAL A 74 -17.22 22.43 9.03
C VAL A 74 -18.17 23.25 9.90
N ASN A 75 -17.74 24.43 10.37
CA ASN A 75 -18.58 25.31 11.18
C ASN A 75 -19.82 25.80 10.42
N GLU A 76 -19.69 26.16 9.13
CA GLU A 76 -20.85 26.52 8.29
C GLU A 76 -21.85 25.36 8.16
N GLU A 77 -21.37 24.13 7.97
CA GLU A 77 -22.23 22.93 7.90
C GLU A 77 -22.89 22.60 9.26
N GLU A 78 -22.19 22.75 10.38
CA GLU A 78 -22.77 22.52 11.71
C GLU A 78 -23.87 23.55 12.02
N VAL A 79 -23.70 24.80 11.59
CA VAL A 79 -24.72 25.86 11.70
C VAL A 79 -25.91 25.57 10.78
N GLU A 80 -25.69 25.10 9.55
CA GLU A 80 -26.78 24.72 8.63
C GLU A 80 -27.52 23.44 9.05
N LYS A 81 -26.80 22.45 9.57
CA LYS A 81 -27.34 21.12 9.93
C LYS A 81 -27.79 21.00 11.37
N GLY A 82 -27.77 22.08 12.15
CA GLY A 82 -28.03 22.17 13.60
C GLY A 82 -29.36 21.62 14.13
N SER A 83 -30.12 20.85 13.34
CA SER A 83 -31.34 20.15 13.75
C SER A 83 -31.64 18.84 12.97
N LEU A 84 -30.89 18.47 11.93
CA LEU A 84 -31.30 17.37 11.04
C LEU A 84 -30.71 15.99 11.42
N SER A 85 -31.51 15.27 12.22
CA SER A 85 -31.78 13.82 12.23
C SER A 85 -30.75 12.88 11.56
N GLY A 86 -30.31 11.86 12.30
CA GLY A 86 -29.35 10.83 11.84
C GLY A 86 -29.69 10.14 10.51
N THR A 87 -30.92 10.25 10.02
CA THR A 87 -31.33 9.84 8.66
C THR A 87 -30.70 10.70 7.55
N ALA A 88 -30.60 12.01 7.73
CA ALA A 88 -29.96 12.93 6.77
C ALA A 88 -28.46 12.66 6.69
N TRP A 89 -27.82 12.42 7.84
CA TRP A 89 -26.42 12.01 7.92
C TRP A 89 -26.17 10.67 7.23
N ARG A 90 -27.02 9.66 7.45
CA ARG A 90 -26.94 8.36 6.74
C ARG A 90 -27.09 8.50 5.24
N SER A 91 -28.00 9.36 4.76
CA SER A 91 -28.17 9.63 3.33
C SER A 91 -26.91 10.24 2.71
N SER A 92 -26.33 11.24 3.38
CA SER A 92 -25.05 11.86 2.98
C SER A 92 -23.90 10.85 2.97
N LEU A 93 -23.79 9.98 3.98
CA LEU A 93 -22.80 8.89 3.99
C LEU A 93 -23.00 7.92 2.82
N TRP A 94 -24.24 7.56 2.50
CA TRP A 94 -24.53 6.66 1.39
C TRP A 94 -24.18 7.28 0.04
N ASP A 95 -24.39 8.59 -0.12
CA ASP A 95 -23.98 9.33 -1.31
C ASP A 95 -22.45 9.40 -1.43
N ILE A 96 -21.74 9.69 -0.33
CA ILE A 96 -20.27 9.66 -0.26
C ILE A 96 -19.74 8.28 -0.66
N VAL A 97 -20.29 7.20 -0.07
CA VAL A 97 -19.94 5.81 -0.42
C VAL A 97 -20.22 5.55 -1.90
N GLY A 98 -21.36 6.02 -2.42
CA GLY A 98 -21.71 5.91 -3.84
C GLY A 98 -20.73 6.60 -4.78
N ARG A 99 -20.17 7.74 -4.36
CA ARG A 99 -19.13 8.50 -5.09
C ARG A 99 -17.78 7.80 -5.05
N VAL A 100 -17.39 7.25 -3.89
CA VAL A 100 -16.07 6.61 -3.74
C VAL A 100 -16.04 5.13 -4.08
N LYS A 101 -17.19 4.50 -4.35
CA LYS A 101 -17.32 3.04 -4.54
C LYS A 101 -16.34 2.46 -5.55
N TRP A 102 -16.08 3.17 -6.65
CA TRP A 102 -15.20 2.70 -7.71
C TRP A 102 -13.73 2.72 -7.28
N TYR A 103 -13.32 3.75 -6.54
CA TYR A 103 -11.97 3.82 -5.95
C TYR A 103 -11.80 2.78 -4.85
N GLY A 104 -12.80 2.62 -3.97
CA GLY A 104 -12.82 1.61 -2.92
C GLY A 104 -12.76 0.19 -3.48
N PHE A 105 -13.52 -0.10 -4.53
CA PHE A 105 -13.48 -1.38 -5.23
C PHE A 105 -12.12 -1.64 -5.89
N GLY A 106 -11.52 -0.61 -6.51
CA GLY A 106 -10.16 -0.71 -7.06
C GLY A 106 -9.13 -1.07 -6.00
N ILE A 107 -9.17 -0.40 -4.84
CA ILE A 107 -8.28 -0.70 -3.70
C ILE A 107 -8.54 -2.10 -3.14
N PHE A 108 -9.79 -2.47 -2.97
CA PHE A 108 -10.17 -3.82 -2.54
C PHE A 108 -9.54 -4.88 -3.44
N LEU A 109 -9.70 -4.75 -4.77
CA LEU A 109 -9.10 -5.68 -5.74
C LEU A 109 -7.58 -5.70 -5.69
N ILE A 110 -6.92 -4.55 -5.57
CA ILE A 110 -5.45 -4.48 -5.44
C ILE A 110 -4.98 -5.36 -4.29
N TYR A 111 -5.59 -5.20 -3.11
CA TYR A 111 -5.16 -5.92 -1.91
C TYR A 111 -5.57 -7.38 -1.89
N VAL A 112 -6.72 -7.74 -2.47
CA VAL A 112 -7.11 -9.15 -2.67
C VAL A 112 -6.10 -9.87 -3.56
N VAL A 113 -5.77 -9.31 -4.73
CA VAL A 113 -4.81 -9.89 -5.69
C VAL A 113 -3.40 -9.98 -5.08
N THR A 114 -3.01 -8.94 -4.34
CA THR A 114 -1.65 -8.87 -3.81
C THR A 114 -1.45 -9.85 -2.65
N LEU A 115 -2.40 -9.91 -1.70
CA LEU A 115 -2.31 -10.83 -0.57
C LEU A 115 -2.57 -12.29 -0.94
N SER A 116 -3.38 -12.55 -1.97
CA SER A 116 -3.60 -13.91 -2.44
C SER A 116 -2.33 -14.52 -3.03
N ILE A 117 -1.49 -13.71 -3.69
CA ILE A 117 -0.25 -14.16 -4.34
C ILE A 117 0.96 -14.08 -3.38
N PHE A 118 1.06 -13.04 -2.57
CA PHE A 118 2.19 -12.80 -1.67
C PHE A 118 1.71 -12.43 -0.25
N PRO A 119 2.28 -12.98 0.84
CA PRO A 119 3.49 -13.81 0.91
C PRO A 119 3.26 -15.33 0.86
N GLY A 120 2.05 -15.81 1.19
CA GLY A 120 1.78 -17.24 1.47
C GLY A 120 2.18 -18.21 0.34
N TYR A 121 1.70 -17.95 -0.88
CA TYR A 121 1.91 -18.87 -2.01
C TYR A 121 3.36 -18.92 -2.49
N ILE A 122 4.02 -17.77 -2.58
CA ILE A 122 5.42 -17.68 -3.01
C ILE A 122 6.37 -18.34 -2.00
N THR A 123 6.04 -18.32 -0.70
CA THR A 123 6.88 -18.93 0.34
C THR A 123 6.73 -20.44 0.46
N GLU A 124 5.59 -21.02 0.06
CA GLU A 124 5.37 -22.47 0.15
C GLU A 124 5.86 -23.22 -1.10
N ASP A 125 5.62 -22.71 -2.31
CA ASP A 125 5.87 -23.49 -3.54
C ASP A 125 7.20 -23.20 -4.25
N VAL A 126 7.82 -22.04 -4.03
CA VAL A 126 9.06 -21.67 -4.73
C VAL A 126 10.30 -22.09 -3.93
N HIS A 127 10.43 -23.40 -3.76
CA HIS A 127 11.63 -24.02 -3.20
C HIS A 127 12.71 -24.13 -4.28
N SER A 128 13.58 -23.13 -4.40
CA SER A 128 14.84 -23.31 -5.12
C SER A 128 15.83 -24.11 -4.29
N GLN A 129 16.37 -25.19 -4.88
CA GLN A 129 17.35 -26.07 -4.24
C GLN A 129 18.70 -25.39 -3.92
N ILE A 130 18.95 -24.17 -4.41
CA ILE A 130 20.22 -23.46 -4.26
C ILE A 130 20.16 -22.32 -3.22
N LEU A 131 19.01 -21.64 -3.07
CA LEU A 131 18.90 -20.42 -2.24
C LEU A 131 18.03 -20.53 -0.97
N LYS A 132 17.23 -21.60 -0.79
CA LYS A 132 16.37 -21.82 0.41
C LYS A 132 15.78 -20.51 0.99
N ASP A 133 16.16 -20.13 2.21
CA ASP A 133 15.63 -18.96 2.93
C ASP A 133 16.05 -17.60 2.33
N TRP A 134 17.05 -17.55 1.46
CA TRP A 134 17.53 -16.30 0.84
C TRP A 134 16.61 -15.81 -0.26
N TYR A 135 15.98 -16.73 -0.99
CA TYR A 135 15.10 -16.40 -2.09
C TYR A 135 13.85 -15.64 -1.62
N SER A 136 13.17 -16.15 -0.58
CA SER A 136 12.02 -15.46 0.03
C SER A 136 12.40 -14.07 0.56
N ILE A 137 13.59 -13.89 1.12
CA ILE A 137 14.05 -12.58 1.62
C ILE A 137 14.30 -11.60 0.47
N ILE A 138 14.92 -12.07 -0.62
CA ILE A 138 15.14 -11.26 -1.82
C ILE A 138 13.80 -10.87 -2.45
N LEU A 139 12.83 -11.79 -2.54
CA LEU A 139 11.50 -11.46 -3.06
C LEU A 139 10.73 -10.47 -2.20
N ILE A 140 10.69 -10.70 -0.88
CA ILE A 140 10.03 -9.78 0.06
C ILE A 140 10.69 -8.39 0.00
N SER A 141 12.00 -8.35 -0.18
CA SER A 141 12.71 -7.08 -0.32
C SER A 141 12.49 -6.42 -1.66
N GLY A 142 12.53 -7.18 -2.76
CA GLY A 142 12.20 -6.69 -4.09
C GLY A 142 10.79 -6.09 -4.10
N TYR A 143 9.81 -6.84 -3.61
CA TYR A 143 8.43 -6.37 -3.47
C TYR A 143 8.35 -5.03 -2.73
N ASN A 144 8.94 -4.91 -1.54
CA ASN A 144 8.84 -3.69 -0.72
C ASN A 144 9.62 -2.51 -1.32
N VAL A 145 10.80 -2.74 -1.93
CA VAL A 145 11.56 -1.68 -2.61
C VAL A 145 10.76 -1.15 -3.80
N PHE A 146 10.25 -2.04 -4.65
CA PHE A 146 9.47 -1.63 -5.81
C PHE A 146 8.13 -1.01 -5.41
N ASP A 147 7.48 -1.47 -4.34
CA ASP A 147 6.29 -0.82 -3.77
C ASP A 147 6.59 0.64 -3.39
N LEU A 148 7.74 0.92 -2.77
CA LEU A 148 8.15 2.30 -2.50
C LEU A 148 8.45 3.10 -3.75
N VAL A 149 9.14 2.52 -4.72
CA VAL A 149 9.36 3.20 -6.02
C VAL A 149 8.01 3.56 -6.64
N GLY A 150 7.03 2.66 -6.59
CA GLY A 150 5.67 2.88 -7.05
C GLY A 150 4.98 4.02 -6.31
N LYS A 151 5.03 4.02 -4.98
CA LYS A 151 4.49 5.14 -4.17
C LYS A 151 5.16 6.46 -4.53
N SER A 152 6.48 6.45 -4.69
CA SER A 152 7.29 7.64 -5.01
C SER A 152 7.01 8.17 -6.42
N LEU A 153 6.73 7.29 -7.39
CA LEU A 153 6.37 7.67 -8.76
C LEU A 153 5.10 8.51 -8.82
N THR A 154 4.15 8.32 -7.90
CA THR A 154 2.94 9.17 -7.85
C THR A 154 3.23 10.64 -7.55
N ALA A 155 4.39 10.96 -6.98
CA ALA A 155 4.82 12.34 -6.77
C ALA A 155 5.33 13.02 -8.07
N ILE A 156 5.67 12.23 -9.09
CA ILE A 156 6.15 12.71 -10.39
C ILE A 156 5.04 12.64 -11.43
N TYR A 157 4.28 11.54 -11.43
CA TYR A 157 3.21 11.29 -12.38
C TYR A 157 1.98 10.74 -11.65
N LEU A 158 0.94 11.56 -11.55
CA LEU A 158 -0.34 11.18 -10.96
C LEU A 158 -1.36 10.96 -12.08
N ILE A 159 -1.88 9.74 -12.19
CA ILE A 159 -3.04 9.49 -13.07
C ILE A 159 -4.25 10.12 -12.42
N GLU A 160 -4.88 11.09 -13.08
CA GLU A 160 -6.09 11.75 -12.60
C GLU A 160 -7.38 11.01 -13.01
N ASN A 161 -7.28 10.16 -14.03
CA ASN A 161 -8.43 9.45 -14.58
C ASN A 161 -8.82 8.23 -13.73
N ALA A 162 -9.94 8.34 -13.02
CA ALA A 162 -10.53 7.29 -12.20
C ALA A 162 -10.78 5.99 -12.98
N ASN A 163 -11.33 6.09 -14.19
CA ASN A 163 -11.64 4.92 -15.02
C ASN A 163 -10.36 4.17 -15.43
N THR A 164 -9.28 4.89 -15.73
CA THR A 164 -7.97 4.29 -16.05
C THR A 164 -7.36 3.63 -14.84
N ALA A 165 -7.46 4.26 -13.66
CA ALA A 165 -6.96 3.68 -12.41
C ALA A 165 -7.71 2.39 -12.05
N VAL A 166 -9.04 2.37 -12.16
CA VAL A 166 -9.86 1.18 -11.90
C VAL A 166 -9.63 0.09 -12.95
N ALA A 167 -9.52 0.46 -14.23
CA ALA A 167 -9.17 -0.49 -15.28
C ALA A 167 -7.79 -1.13 -15.04
N ALA A 168 -6.83 -0.36 -14.55
CA ALA A 168 -5.52 -0.88 -14.18
C ALA A 168 -5.58 -1.82 -12.96
N CYS A 169 -6.49 -1.59 -12.00
CA CYS A 169 -6.75 -2.54 -10.92
C CYS A 169 -7.32 -3.86 -11.43
N ILE A 170 -8.24 -3.81 -12.41
CA ILE A 170 -8.78 -5.02 -13.04
C ILE A 170 -7.67 -5.75 -13.83
N ALA A 171 -6.81 -5.02 -14.53
CA ALA A 171 -5.66 -5.60 -15.22
C ALA A 171 -4.71 -6.35 -14.27
N ARG A 172 -4.70 -6.05 -12.96
CA ARG A 172 -3.94 -6.86 -11.98
C ARG A 172 -4.42 -8.30 -11.89
N LEU A 173 -5.66 -8.60 -12.28
CA LEU A 173 -6.13 -10.00 -12.35
C LEU A 173 -5.28 -10.83 -13.32
N LEU A 174 -4.60 -10.21 -14.29
CA LEU A 174 -3.63 -10.90 -15.17
C LEU A 174 -2.43 -11.45 -14.40
N PHE A 175 -2.09 -10.94 -13.22
CA PHE A 175 -1.03 -11.54 -12.41
C PHE A 175 -1.36 -12.99 -12.03
N TYR A 176 -2.63 -13.35 -11.81
CA TYR A 176 -3.01 -14.73 -11.49
C TYR A 176 -2.56 -15.75 -12.56
N PRO A 177 -2.96 -15.65 -13.84
CA PRO A 177 -2.52 -16.57 -14.88
C PRO A 177 -1.02 -16.48 -15.16
N LEU A 178 -0.39 -15.30 -15.00
CA LEU A 178 1.06 -15.17 -15.17
C LEU A 178 1.85 -15.93 -14.08
N PHE A 179 1.45 -15.80 -12.81
CA PHE A 179 2.06 -16.56 -11.71
C PHE A 179 1.77 -18.06 -11.86
N LEU A 180 0.53 -18.45 -12.17
CA LEU A 180 0.17 -19.83 -12.50
C LEU A 180 1.05 -20.43 -13.60
N GLY A 181 1.24 -19.72 -14.70
CA GLY A 181 2.05 -20.16 -15.83
C GLY A 181 3.53 -20.28 -15.50
N CYS A 182 4.05 -19.45 -14.59
CA CYS A 182 5.44 -19.58 -14.12
C CYS A 182 5.65 -20.81 -13.22
N LEU A 183 4.61 -21.25 -12.49
CA LEU A 183 4.71 -22.41 -11.60
C LEU A 183 4.35 -23.75 -12.30
N HIS A 184 3.23 -23.79 -13.02
CA HIS A 184 2.68 -25.01 -13.66
C HIS A 184 3.05 -25.14 -15.14
N GLY A 185 3.69 -24.13 -15.73
CA GLY A 185 4.10 -24.14 -17.13
C GLY A 185 5.35 -24.98 -17.41
N PRO A 186 5.80 -25.00 -18.69
CA PRO A 186 6.98 -25.75 -19.09
C PRO A 186 8.24 -25.26 -18.34
N LYS A 187 9.19 -26.19 -18.09
CA LYS A 187 10.39 -26.00 -17.24
C LYS A 187 11.21 -24.72 -17.48
N PHE A 188 11.06 -24.09 -18.64
CA PHE A 188 11.71 -22.81 -19.00
C PHE A 188 11.15 -21.61 -18.19
N PHE A 189 9.84 -21.56 -17.93
CA PHE A 189 9.20 -20.49 -17.15
C PHE A 189 9.31 -20.68 -15.63
N ARG A 190 9.64 -21.91 -15.20
CA ARG A 190 9.85 -22.28 -13.80
C ARG A 190 11.26 -21.91 -13.30
N THR A 191 11.70 -20.70 -13.62
CA THR A 191 12.99 -20.14 -13.21
C THR A 191 12.81 -19.05 -12.16
N GLU A 192 13.84 -18.81 -11.35
CA GLU A 192 13.82 -17.81 -10.25
C GLU A 192 13.65 -16.38 -10.75
N ILE A 193 14.18 -16.10 -11.94
CA ILE A 193 14.22 -14.76 -12.56
C ILE A 193 12.81 -14.23 -12.89
N PRO A 194 11.95 -14.95 -13.65
CA PRO A 194 10.61 -14.46 -13.99
C PRO A 194 9.73 -14.28 -12.76
N VAL A 195 9.81 -15.17 -11.77
CA VAL A 195 9.05 -15.05 -10.51
C VAL A 195 9.50 -13.81 -9.73
N THR A 196 10.81 -13.60 -9.59
CA THR A 196 11.36 -12.39 -8.94
C THR A 196 10.93 -11.12 -9.66
N PHE A 197 11.02 -11.10 -11.00
CA PHE A 197 10.59 -9.96 -11.81
C PHE A 197 9.10 -9.66 -11.66
N LEU A 198 8.25 -10.69 -11.72
CA LEU A 198 6.80 -10.58 -11.50
C LEU A 198 6.48 -10.07 -10.11
N THR A 199 7.18 -10.52 -9.07
CA THR A 199 7.00 -10.03 -7.69
C THR A 199 7.41 -8.57 -7.54
N CYS A 200 8.51 -8.15 -8.16
CA CYS A 200 8.91 -6.74 -8.21
C CYS A 200 7.86 -5.88 -8.94
N LEU A 201 7.34 -6.36 -10.07
CA LEU A 201 6.29 -5.68 -10.82
C LEU A 201 4.97 -5.60 -10.04
N LEU A 202 4.62 -6.67 -9.33
CA LEU A 202 3.45 -6.73 -8.43
C LEU A 202 3.57 -5.67 -7.32
N GLY A 203 4.76 -5.53 -6.72
CA GLY A 203 5.07 -4.50 -5.73
C GLY A 203 5.00 -3.09 -6.31
N LEU A 204 5.66 -2.84 -7.46
CA LEU A 204 5.65 -1.53 -8.13
C LEU A 204 4.23 -1.04 -8.41
N THR A 205 3.44 -1.90 -9.02
CA THR A 205 2.05 -1.60 -9.37
C THR A 205 1.18 -1.47 -8.12
N ASN A 206 1.44 -2.26 -7.06
CA ASN A 206 0.71 -2.15 -5.78
C ASN A 206 0.92 -0.78 -5.15
N GLY A 207 2.17 -0.36 -5.01
CA GLY A 207 2.53 0.92 -4.42
C GLY A 207 1.98 2.10 -5.23
N TYR A 208 2.14 2.06 -6.55
CA TYR A 208 1.68 3.12 -7.43
C TYR A 208 0.15 3.27 -7.40
N PHE A 209 -0.61 2.22 -7.73
CA PHE A 209 -2.07 2.33 -7.82
C PHE A 209 -2.74 2.57 -6.47
N THR A 210 -2.25 1.97 -5.39
CA THR A 210 -2.74 2.26 -4.04
C THR A 210 -2.58 3.73 -3.71
N SER A 211 -1.42 4.32 -4.00
CA SER A 211 -1.16 5.73 -3.71
C SER A 211 -2.05 6.64 -4.56
N VAL A 212 -2.21 6.35 -5.86
CA VAL A 212 -3.11 7.10 -6.74
C VAL A 212 -4.54 7.07 -6.19
N LEU A 213 -5.08 5.90 -5.86
CA LEU A 213 -6.47 5.77 -5.40
C LEU A 213 -6.70 6.41 -4.03
N LEU A 214 -5.75 6.30 -3.10
CA LEU A 214 -5.83 6.97 -1.80
C LEU A 214 -5.71 8.50 -1.89
N ILE A 215 -5.11 9.04 -2.95
CA ILE A 215 -5.08 10.48 -3.22
C ILE A 215 -6.37 10.94 -3.93
N LEU A 216 -6.85 10.18 -4.92
CA LEU A 216 -8.03 10.55 -5.72
C LEU A 216 -9.35 10.40 -4.94
N ALA A 217 -9.49 9.37 -4.11
CA ALA A 217 -10.73 9.12 -3.37
C ALA A 217 -11.18 10.32 -2.49
N PRO A 218 -10.35 10.86 -1.58
CA PRO A 218 -10.72 12.03 -0.77
C PRO A 218 -10.85 13.32 -1.60
N LYS A 219 -10.20 13.42 -2.77
CA LYS A 219 -10.35 14.57 -3.70
C LYS A 219 -11.64 14.53 -4.52
N SER A 220 -12.27 13.37 -4.66
CA SER A 220 -13.49 13.19 -5.44
C SER A 220 -14.76 13.72 -4.75
N VAL A 221 -14.65 14.11 -3.47
CA VAL A 221 -15.73 14.64 -2.66
C VAL A 221 -15.37 16.03 -2.12
N ALA A 222 -16.38 16.79 -1.65
CA ALA A 222 -16.17 18.09 -1.04
C ALA A 222 -15.24 18.03 0.18
N LEU A 223 -14.53 19.12 0.47
CA LEU A 223 -13.54 19.21 1.56
C LEU A 223 -14.09 18.76 2.92
N GLN A 224 -15.35 19.06 3.22
CA GLN A 224 -16.05 18.66 4.45
C GLN A 224 -16.20 17.13 4.57
N HIS A 225 -16.38 16.41 3.45
CA HIS A 225 -16.60 14.96 3.42
C HIS A 225 -15.34 14.16 3.04
N SER A 226 -14.26 14.84 2.70
CA SER A 226 -12.97 14.28 2.28
C SER A 226 -12.39 13.30 3.30
N GLU A 227 -12.52 13.62 4.59
CA GLU A 227 -12.05 12.76 5.69
C GLU A 227 -12.82 11.43 5.73
N ILE A 228 -14.15 11.50 5.65
CA ILE A 228 -15.03 10.32 5.66
C ILE A 228 -14.74 9.45 4.43
N ALA A 229 -14.59 10.06 3.24
CA ALA A 229 -14.20 9.36 2.02
C ALA A 229 -12.86 8.62 2.18
N GLY A 230 -11.87 9.26 2.81
CA GLY A 230 -10.59 8.63 3.15
C GLY A 230 -10.76 7.42 4.06
N ILE A 231 -11.52 7.57 5.16
CA ILE A 231 -11.80 6.48 6.11
C ILE A 231 -12.49 5.31 5.43
N VAL A 232 -13.55 5.57 4.66
CA VAL A 232 -14.29 4.54 3.90
C VAL A 232 -13.36 3.81 2.95
N THR A 233 -12.48 4.53 2.26
CA THR A 233 -11.51 3.94 1.33
C THR A 233 -10.51 3.03 2.06
N VAL A 234 -10.05 3.41 3.26
CA VAL A 234 -9.19 2.57 4.11
C VAL A 234 -9.95 1.35 4.64
N LEU A 235 -11.25 1.46 4.93
CA LEU A 235 -12.06 0.29 5.30
C LEU A 235 -12.11 -0.74 4.16
N PHE A 236 -12.30 -0.30 2.91
CA PHE A 236 -12.22 -1.19 1.74
C PHE A 236 -10.84 -1.84 1.59
N LEU A 237 -9.76 -1.11 1.91
CA LEU A 237 -8.41 -1.66 1.96
C LEU A 237 -8.33 -2.82 2.96
N VAL A 238 -8.78 -2.62 4.20
CA VAL A 238 -8.74 -3.64 5.26
C VAL A 238 -9.59 -4.85 4.91
N LEU A 239 -10.77 -4.64 4.33
CA LEU A 239 -11.61 -5.72 3.81
C LEU A 239 -10.90 -6.50 2.69
N GLY A 240 -10.19 -5.81 1.80
CA GLY A 240 -9.38 -6.43 0.76
C GLY A 240 -8.25 -7.27 1.33
N LEU A 241 -7.61 -6.82 2.42
CA LEU A 241 -6.61 -7.59 3.13
C LEU A 241 -7.21 -8.88 3.72
N ALA A 242 -8.34 -8.77 4.41
CA ALA A 242 -9.03 -9.92 5.00
C ALA A 242 -9.45 -10.93 3.92
N ALA A 243 -10.11 -10.47 2.86
CA ALA A 243 -10.53 -11.33 1.75
C ALA A 243 -9.33 -11.96 1.02
N GLY A 244 -8.28 -11.19 0.72
CA GLY A 244 -7.05 -11.70 0.11
C GLY A 244 -6.38 -12.81 0.92
N SER A 245 -6.38 -12.67 2.25
CA SER A 245 -5.85 -13.69 3.17
C SER A 245 -6.66 -14.98 3.19
N VAL A 246 -7.96 -14.94 2.87
CA VAL A 246 -8.79 -16.14 2.71
C VAL A 246 -8.55 -16.77 1.34
N VAL A 247 -8.46 -15.94 0.30
CA VAL A 247 -8.20 -16.38 -1.08
C VAL A 247 -6.82 -17.03 -1.21
N SER A 248 -5.82 -16.63 -0.41
CA SER A 248 -4.50 -17.26 -0.43
C SER A 248 -4.53 -18.74 -0.05
N TRP A 249 -5.53 -19.22 0.72
CA TRP A 249 -5.65 -20.64 1.06
C TRP A 249 -6.04 -21.50 -0.14
N PHE A 250 -6.81 -20.95 -1.09
CA PHE A 250 -7.16 -21.64 -2.33
C PHE A 250 -5.96 -21.92 -3.23
N TRP A 251 -4.84 -21.25 -2.98
CA TRP A 251 -3.60 -21.50 -3.70
C TRP A 251 -2.82 -22.70 -3.17
N VAL A 252 -3.08 -23.09 -1.93
CA VAL A 252 -2.37 -24.16 -1.20
C VAL A 252 -3.10 -25.50 -1.29
N ILE A 253 -4.41 -25.46 -1.57
CA ILE A 253 -5.28 -26.64 -1.76
C ILE A 253 -5.19 -27.10 -3.22
#